data_AF-A0A6B0YJB2-F1
#
_entry.id   AF-A0A6B0YJB2-F1
#
_cell.length_a   1.000
_cell.length_b   1.000
_cell.length_c   1.000
_cell.angle_alpha   90.00
_cell.angle_beta   90.00
_cell.angle_gamma   90.00
#
_symmetry.space_group_name_H-M   'P 1'
#
loop_
_entity.id
_entity.type
_entity.pdbx_description
1 polymer ?
#
loop_
_entity_poly.entity_id
_entity_poly.type
_entity_poly.pdbx_seq_one_letter_code
_entity_poly.pdbx_strand_id
1 'polypeptide(L)'
;MVAEEFDVRKVILGEPAAIPNSIDPANVCDINSEGDGSACWMEIANSPGCYVWNPQLNAKESVTWSGTCTDDLAVGKGTLTWSWWMERRLAPSLKVQHVGEGQILHGKQEGYWVIRHRGFDEGAVSEGEMVDGQRHGKWLMRYRSGETRSLHY
;
A
#
# COMPACT_ATOMS: atom_id res chain seq x y z
N MET A 1 20.39 38.56 -31.44
CA MET A 1 19.06 38.39 -30.82
C MET A 1 18.48 37.13 -31.43
N VAL A 2 18.61 36.00 -30.74
CA VAL A 2 17.95 34.75 -31.14
C VAL A 2 16.84 34.56 -30.11
N ALA A 3 15.60 34.55 -30.58
CA ALA A 3 14.45 34.25 -29.74
C ALA A 3 14.52 32.77 -29.36
N GLU A 4 14.56 32.49 -28.06
CA GLU A 4 14.35 31.14 -27.56
C GLU A 4 12.87 30.77 -27.78
N GLU A 5 12.64 29.68 -28.51
CA GLU A 5 11.33 29.07 -28.64
C GLU A 5 10.93 28.49 -27.28
N PHE A 6 9.95 29.13 -26.64
CA PHE A 6 9.27 28.57 -25.48
C PHE A 6 8.47 27.34 -25.93
N ASP A 7 8.89 26.15 -25.51
CA ASP A 7 8.13 24.92 -25.71
C ASP A 7 6.89 24.91 -24.80
N VAL A 8 5.75 25.27 -25.38
CA VAL A 8 4.44 25.37 -24.72
C VAL A 8 3.86 23.99 -24.34
N ARG A 9 4.53 22.87 -24.69
CA ARG A 9 4.02 21.52 -24.38
C ARG A 9 4.29 21.04 -22.96
N LYS A 10 5.07 21.78 -22.16
CA LYS A 10 5.42 21.41 -20.77
C LYS A 10 4.36 21.76 -19.71
N VAL A 11 3.19 22.28 -20.08
CA VAL A 11 2.31 23.02 -19.14
C VAL A 11 1.04 22.28 -18.66
N ILE A 12 0.67 21.06 -19.12
CA ILE A 12 -0.67 20.50 -18.77
C ILE A 12 -0.69 19.10 -18.14
N LEU A 13 0.42 18.38 -18.00
CA LEU A 13 0.44 17.16 -17.20
C LEU A 13 1.62 17.30 -16.25
N GLY A 14 1.35 17.47 -14.94
CA GLY A 14 2.41 17.44 -13.95
C GLY A 14 3.27 16.21 -14.19
N GLU A 15 4.56 16.42 -14.44
CA GLU A 15 5.50 15.30 -14.57
C GLU A 15 5.31 14.41 -13.34
N PRO A 16 5.17 13.08 -13.51
CA PRO A 16 5.06 12.19 -12.36
C PRO A 16 6.25 12.47 -11.45
N ALA A 17 6.00 12.55 -10.15
CA ALA A 17 7.06 12.78 -9.18
C ALA A 17 8.20 11.80 -9.47
N ALA A 18 9.43 12.31 -9.59
CA ALA A 18 10.58 11.46 -9.85
C ALA A 18 10.72 10.44 -8.71
N ILE A 19 11.04 9.19 -9.05
CA ILE A 19 11.26 8.14 -8.05
C ILE A 19 12.41 8.57 -7.12
N PRO A 20 12.25 8.48 -5.79
CA PRO A 20 13.28 8.85 -4.83
C PRO A 20 14.57 8.07 -5.02
N ASN A 21 15.73 8.70 -4.81
CA ASN A 21 17.04 8.03 -4.94
C ASN A 21 17.24 6.88 -3.94
N SER A 22 16.45 6.84 -2.86
CA SER A 22 16.44 5.77 -1.87
C SER A 22 15.73 4.50 -2.35
N ILE A 23 15.00 4.59 -3.46
CA ILE A 23 14.24 3.50 -4.06
C ILE A 23 14.90 3.10 -5.38
N ASP A 24 15.20 1.80 -5.51
CA ASP A 24 15.56 1.24 -6.80
C ASP A 24 14.33 1.26 -7.72
N PRO A 25 14.38 1.98 -8.86
CA PRO A 25 13.26 2.05 -9.81
C PRO A 25 12.79 0.68 -10.31
N ALA A 26 13.68 -0.32 -10.34
CA ALA A 26 13.32 -1.69 -10.73
C ALA A 26 12.37 -2.37 -9.72
N ASN A 27 12.28 -1.84 -8.50
CA ASN A 27 11.46 -2.37 -7.42
C ASN A 27 10.22 -1.50 -7.15
N VAL A 28 9.80 -0.62 -8.07
CA VAL A 28 8.55 0.12 -7.96
C VAL A 28 7.39 -0.69 -8.54
N CYS A 29 6.23 -0.67 -7.88
CA CYS A 29 5.07 -1.45 -8.29
C CYS A 29 4.54 -1.00 -9.66
N ASP A 30 4.30 -1.96 -10.56
CA ASP A 30 3.47 -1.73 -11.74
C ASP A 30 1.99 -1.76 -11.34
N ILE A 31 1.44 -0.58 -11.05
CA ILE A 31 0.04 -0.43 -10.64
C ILE A 31 -0.97 -0.82 -11.73
N ASN A 32 -0.52 -0.97 -12.98
CA ASN A 32 -1.34 -1.44 -14.09
C ASN A 32 -1.29 -2.96 -14.25
N SER A 33 -0.57 -3.67 -13.38
CA SER A 33 -0.55 -5.13 -13.38
C SER A 33 -1.97 -5.68 -13.21
N GLU A 34 -2.40 -6.49 -14.19
CA GLU A 34 -3.68 -7.21 -14.17
C GLU A 34 -3.63 -8.46 -13.28
N GLY A 35 -2.48 -8.77 -12.68
CA GLY A 35 -2.27 -9.93 -11.81
C GLY A 35 -1.46 -9.59 -10.56
N ASP A 36 -1.43 -10.56 -9.64
CA ASP A 36 -0.63 -10.46 -8.43
C ASP A 36 0.87 -10.40 -8.77
N GLY A 37 1.63 -9.64 -7.99
CA GLY A 37 3.05 -9.39 -8.21
C GLY A 37 3.92 -9.67 -6.98
N SER A 38 5.23 -9.61 -7.20
CA SER A 38 6.20 -9.66 -6.11
C SER A 38 6.16 -8.38 -5.26
N ALA A 39 6.89 -8.40 -4.16
CA ALA A 39 7.05 -7.23 -3.31
C ALA A 39 7.68 -6.05 -4.09
N CYS A 40 7.21 -4.84 -3.80
CA CYS A 40 7.61 -3.61 -4.50
C CYS A 40 7.30 -2.36 -3.67
N TRP A 41 7.91 -1.23 -4.01
CA TRP A 41 7.60 0.09 -3.51
C TRP A 41 6.38 0.66 -4.23
N MET A 42 5.33 0.97 -3.47
CA MET A 42 4.10 1.56 -4.00
C MET A 42 4.01 3.03 -3.62
N GLU A 43 3.69 3.88 -4.59
CA GLU A 43 3.37 5.28 -4.33
C GLU A 43 2.03 5.40 -3.62
N ILE A 44 1.97 6.27 -2.62
CA ILE A 44 0.79 6.51 -1.79
C ILE A 44 -0.15 7.46 -2.52
N ALA A 45 -1.36 6.99 -2.81
CA ALA A 45 -2.32 7.69 -3.67
C ALA A 45 -2.77 9.06 -3.13
N ASN A 46 -2.75 9.25 -1.80
CA ASN A 46 -3.10 10.51 -1.15
C ASN A 46 -1.88 11.38 -0.77
N SER A 47 -0.67 11.00 -1.20
CA SER A 47 0.57 11.73 -0.95
C SER A 47 1.57 11.51 -2.10
N PRO A 48 1.40 12.20 -3.24
CA PRO A 48 2.29 12.04 -4.39
C PRO A 48 3.77 12.22 -4.03
N GLY A 49 4.63 11.38 -4.60
CA GLY A 49 6.05 11.30 -4.28
C GLY A 49 6.37 10.55 -2.99
N CYS A 50 5.38 10.07 -2.23
CA CYS A 50 5.60 9.28 -1.02
C CYS A 50 5.41 7.79 -1.27
N TYR A 51 6.31 6.96 -0.76
CA TYR A 51 6.28 5.52 -1.00
C TYR A 51 6.18 4.67 0.27
N VAL A 52 5.56 3.52 0.12
CA VAL A 52 5.43 2.47 1.13
C VAL A 52 5.74 1.11 0.51
N TRP A 53 6.37 0.23 1.28
CA TRP A 53 6.67 -1.13 0.87
C TRP A 53 5.38 -1.96 0.83
N ASN A 54 5.07 -2.52 -0.33
CA ASN A 54 4.06 -3.52 -0.54
C ASN A 54 4.72 -4.91 -0.54
N PRO A 55 4.46 -5.79 0.44
CA PRO A 55 5.06 -7.12 0.47
C PRO A 55 4.48 -8.06 -0.59
N GLN A 56 3.31 -7.76 -1.15
CA GLN A 56 2.68 -8.55 -2.21
C GLN A 56 1.67 -7.69 -2.96
N LEU A 57 1.95 -7.40 -4.23
CA LEU A 57 1.05 -6.63 -5.07
C LEU A 57 -0.19 -7.46 -5.42
N ASN A 58 -1.38 -6.92 -5.18
CA ASN A 58 -2.63 -7.43 -5.73
C ASN A 58 -2.97 -6.73 -7.06
N ALA A 59 -3.74 -7.38 -7.92
CA ALA A 59 -4.24 -6.76 -9.14
C ALA A 59 -5.04 -5.46 -8.85
N LYS A 60 -4.73 -4.38 -9.57
CA LYS A 60 -5.40 -3.06 -9.45
C LYS A 60 -5.45 -2.53 -8.02
N GLU A 61 -4.37 -2.75 -7.27
CA GLU A 61 -4.22 -2.29 -5.91
C GLU A 61 -3.91 -0.80 -5.83
N SER A 62 -4.27 -0.18 -4.71
CA SER A 62 -3.90 1.18 -4.33
C SER A 62 -3.72 1.26 -2.82
N VAL A 63 -2.93 2.23 -2.38
CA VAL A 63 -2.62 2.43 -0.96
C VAL A 63 -2.79 3.88 -0.54
N THR A 64 -3.34 4.10 0.65
CA THR A 64 -3.34 5.41 1.33
C THR A 64 -2.70 5.33 2.70
N TRP A 65 -2.08 6.43 3.14
CA TRP A 65 -1.44 6.55 4.44
C TRP A 65 -1.88 7.84 5.14
N SER A 66 -2.21 7.75 6.43
CA SER A 66 -2.63 8.92 7.23
C SER A 66 -1.51 9.56 8.05
N GLY A 67 -0.34 8.92 8.12
CA GLY A 67 0.81 9.45 8.83
C GLY A 67 1.62 10.41 7.97
N THR A 68 2.86 10.64 8.36
CA THR A 68 3.75 11.58 7.69
C THR A 68 4.55 10.92 6.57
N CYS A 69 5.07 11.75 5.66
CA CYS A 69 6.09 11.36 4.69
C CYS A 69 7.40 12.10 5.01
N THR A 70 8.53 11.43 4.98
CA THR A 70 9.86 12.03 5.21
C THR A 70 10.86 11.32 4.32
N ASP A 71 11.70 12.10 3.62
CA ASP A 71 12.63 11.60 2.61
C ASP A 71 11.93 10.64 1.62
N ASP A 72 10.75 11.09 1.17
CA ASP A 72 9.88 10.42 0.21
C ASP A 72 9.34 9.04 0.64
N LEU A 73 9.51 8.69 1.92
CA LEU A 73 9.03 7.43 2.50
C LEU A 73 7.99 7.70 3.59
N ALA A 74 6.99 6.83 3.66
CA ALA A 74 6.03 6.83 4.75
C ALA A 74 6.73 6.57 6.08
N VAL A 75 6.40 7.36 7.11
CA VAL A 75 6.96 7.22 8.45
C VAL A 75 5.94 7.57 9.53
N GLY A 76 6.18 7.06 10.75
CA GLY A 76 5.43 7.40 11.95
C GLY A 76 4.22 6.49 12.18
N LYS A 77 3.33 6.89 13.08
CA LYS A 77 2.10 6.15 13.39
C LYS A 77 0.95 6.66 12.55
N GLY A 78 0.05 5.77 12.17
CA GLY A 78 -1.11 6.13 11.37
C GLY A 78 -1.91 4.93 10.89
N THR A 79 -2.78 5.21 9.92
CA THR A 79 -3.63 4.23 9.26
C THR A 79 -3.17 4.03 7.82
N LEU A 80 -2.85 2.78 7.48
CA LEU A 80 -2.49 2.32 6.14
C LEU A 80 -3.68 1.56 5.54
N THR A 81 -4.21 2.03 4.42
CA THR A 81 -5.34 1.37 3.77
C THR A 81 -4.94 0.84 2.41
N TRP A 82 -4.86 -0.47 2.29
CA TRP A 82 -4.75 -1.18 1.01
C TRP A 82 -6.14 -1.39 0.44
N SER A 83 -6.33 -1.14 -0.86
CA SER A 83 -7.60 -1.33 -1.56
C SER A 83 -7.37 -1.95 -2.93
N TRP A 84 -8.07 -3.04 -3.23
CA TRP A 84 -8.03 -3.70 -4.53
C TRP A 84 -9.41 -4.25 -4.91
N TRP A 85 -9.55 -4.68 -6.17
CA TRP A 85 -10.78 -5.24 -6.69
C TRP A 85 -10.61 -6.74 -6.94
N MET A 86 -11.49 -7.53 -6.35
CA MET A 86 -11.54 -8.97 -6.58
C MET A 86 -12.62 -9.28 -7.62
N GLU A 87 -12.20 -9.84 -8.75
CA GLU A 87 -13.11 -10.35 -9.76
C GLU A 87 -13.88 -11.58 -9.25
N ARG A 88 -15.17 -11.62 -9.54
CA ARG A 88 -16.06 -12.70 -9.07
C ARG A 88 -16.81 -13.28 -10.25
N ARG A 89 -16.63 -14.58 -10.50
CA ARG A 89 -17.15 -15.25 -11.70
C ARG A 89 -18.67 -15.09 -11.89
N LEU A 90 -19.44 -15.10 -10.81
CA LEU A 90 -20.91 -15.11 -10.83
C LEU A 90 -21.52 -13.96 -10.02
N ALA A 91 -20.76 -12.91 -9.75
CA ALA A 91 -21.22 -11.78 -8.96
C ALA A 91 -20.45 -10.51 -9.33
N PRO A 92 -20.93 -9.31 -8.97
CA PRO A 92 -20.17 -8.08 -9.16
C PRO A 92 -18.79 -8.18 -8.47
N SER A 93 -17.81 -7.49 -9.06
CA SER A 93 -16.50 -7.33 -8.46
C SER A 93 -16.64 -6.78 -7.03
N LEU A 94 -15.81 -7.30 -6.14
CA LEU A 94 -15.84 -6.93 -4.73
C LEU A 94 -14.65 -6.03 -4.44
N LYS A 95 -14.92 -4.82 -3.93
CA LYS A 95 -13.87 -4.00 -3.35
C LYS A 95 -13.43 -4.63 -2.04
N VAL A 96 -12.16 -4.96 -1.93
CA VAL A 96 -11.56 -5.44 -0.68
C VAL A 96 -10.69 -4.33 -0.13
N GLN A 97 -10.74 -4.14 1.19
CA GLN A 97 -9.84 -3.21 1.86
C GLN A 97 -9.28 -3.81 3.13
N HIS A 98 -7.98 -3.59 3.34
CA HIS A 98 -7.33 -3.82 4.62
C HIS A 98 -6.98 -2.47 5.22
N VAL A 99 -7.62 -2.13 6.35
CA VAL A 99 -7.37 -0.89 7.09
C VAL A 99 -6.53 -1.23 8.32
N GLY A 100 -5.22 -1.00 8.20
CA GLY A 100 -4.24 -1.29 9.24
C GLY A 100 -3.89 -0.05 10.06
N GLU A 101 -3.79 -0.20 11.38
CA GLU A 101 -3.24 0.80 12.30
C GLU A 101 -1.93 0.27 12.88
N GLY A 102 -0.88 1.11 12.85
CA GLY A 102 0.44 0.74 13.34
C GLY A 102 1.48 1.82 13.08
N GLN A 103 2.76 1.41 13.05
CA GLN A 103 3.89 2.27 12.78
C GLN A 103 4.61 1.88 11.50
N ILE A 104 5.01 2.87 10.71
CA ILE A 104 5.88 2.72 9.56
C ILE A 104 7.25 3.35 9.87
N LEU A 105 8.32 2.62 9.54
CA LEU A 105 9.70 3.09 9.60
C LEU A 105 10.35 2.90 8.22
N HIS A 106 10.93 3.95 7.65
CA HIS A 106 11.55 3.94 6.32
C HIS A 106 10.65 3.29 5.25
N GLY A 107 9.37 3.66 5.23
CA GLY A 107 8.39 3.14 4.29
C GLY A 107 7.93 1.71 4.54
N LYS A 108 8.39 1.03 5.60
CA LYS A 108 8.00 -0.35 5.93
C LYS A 108 7.18 -0.43 7.22
N GLN A 109 6.16 -1.27 7.22
CA GLN A 109 5.38 -1.56 8.43
C GLN A 109 6.28 -2.24 9.47
N GLU A 110 6.24 -1.75 10.70
CA GLU A 110 7.11 -2.20 11.80
C GLU A 110 6.32 -2.28 13.12
N GLY A 111 6.68 -3.23 13.98
CA GLY A 111 6.08 -3.46 15.29
C GLY A 111 4.66 -4.02 15.21
N TYR A 112 3.85 -3.76 16.23
CA TYR A 112 2.51 -4.33 16.33
C TYR A 112 1.49 -3.60 15.44
N TRP A 113 0.71 -4.37 14.68
CA TRP A 113 -0.32 -3.88 13.77
C TRP A 113 -1.68 -4.50 14.06
N VAL A 114 -2.74 -3.69 13.86
CA VAL A 114 -4.14 -4.14 13.90
C VAL A 114 -4.80 -3.84 12.56
N ILE A 115 -5.26 -4.88 11.87
CA ILE A 115 -5.84 -4.80 10.52
C ILE A 115 -7.33 -5.15 10.59
N ARG A 116 -8.16 -4.23 10.12
CA ARG A 116 -9.60 -4.43 9.94
C ARG A 116 -9.88 -4.76 8.48
N HIS A 117 -10.59 -5.87 8.26
CA HIS A 117 -10.89 -6.38 6.94
C HIS A 117 -12.27 -5.90 6.48
N ARG A 118 -12.33 -5.39 5.24
CA ARG A 118 -13.56 -5.00 4.54
C ARG A 118 -13.64 -5.74 3.21
N GLY A 119 -14.84 -6.12 2.79
CA GLY A 119 -15.08 -6.95 1.61
C GLY A 119 -15.29 -8.42 1.98
N PHE A 120 -14.38 -9.30 1.59
CA PHE A 120 -14.58 -10.76 1.70
C PHE A 120 -14.76 -11.21 3.17
N ASP A 121 -13.86 -10.80 4.06
CA ASP A 121 -13.92 -11.07 5.50
C ASP A 121 -14.44 -9.86 6.29
N GLU A 122 -15.55 -9.25 5.84
CA GLU A 122 -16.09 -8.00 6.38
C GLU A 122 -16.26 -8.01 7.92
N GLY A 123 -15.53 -7.13 8.59
CA GLY A 123 -15.56 -6.93 10.03
C GLY A 123 -14.67 -7.89 10.82
N ALA A 124 -13.92 -8.77 10.15
CA ALA A 124 -12.85 -9.50 10.80
C ALA A 124 -11.69 -8.55 11.16
N VAL A 125 -10.95 -8.91 12.20
CA VAL A 125 -9.79 -8.17 12.69
C VAL A 125 -8.61 -9.14 12.83
N SER A 126 -7.48 -8.82 12.20
CA SER A 126 -6.22 -9.51 12.45
C SER A 126 -5.21 -8.61 13.14
N GLU A 127 -4.37 -9.17 14.00
CA GLU A 127 -3.32 -8.42 14.69
C GLU A 127 -2.09 -9.26 14.96
N GLY A 128 -0.93 -8.62 14.99
CA GLY A 128 0.37 -9.27 15.20
C GLY A 128 1.54 -8.34 14.90
N GLU A 129 2.75 -8.89 14.96
CA GLU A 129 3.98 -8.13 14.69
C GLU A 129 4.28 -8.08 13.19
N MET A 130 4.75 -6.92 12.75
CA MET A 130 5.38 -6.67 11.46
C MET A 130 6.86 -6.38 11.68
N VAL A 131 7.72 -6.96 10.85
CA VAL A 131 9.16 -6.66 10.80
C VAL A 131 9.55 -6.46 9.35
N ASP A 132 10.16 -5.33 9.03
CA ASP A 132 10.59 -5.00 7.66
C ASP A 132 9.45 -5.10 6.62
N GLY A 133 8.24 -4.69 7.02
CA GLY A 133 7.07 -4.68 6.15
C GLY A 133 6.41 -6.05 5.94
N GLN A 134 6.85 -7.08 6.66
CA GLN A 134 6.32 -8.44 6.57
C GLN A 134 5.71 -8.89 7.90
N ARG A 135 4.66 -9.72 7.83
CA ARG A 135 4.11 -10.36 9.03
C ARG A 135 5.16 -11.26 9.66
N HIS A 136 5.31 -11.18 10.97
CA HIS A 136 6.28 -11.96 11.71
C HIS A 136 5.63 -12.65 12.91
N GLY A 137 5.96 -13.94 13.11
CA GLY A 137 5.51 -14.70 14.26
C GLY A 137 4.01 -14.94 14.25
N LYS A 138 3.38 -14.86 15.43
CA LYS A 138 1.98 -15.23 15.60
C LYS A 138 1.06 -14.05 15.32
N TRP A 139 0.11 -14.28 14.42
CA TRP A 139 -0.99 -13.37 14.12
C TRP A 139 -2.32 -13.98 14.58
N LEU A 140 -3.16 -13.17 15.23
CA LEU A 140 -4.49 -13.57 15.68
C LEU A 140 -5.54 -12.94 14.80
N MET A 141 -6.35 -13.75 14.13
CA MET A 141 -7.53 -13.34 13.37
C MET A 141 -8.80 -13.64 14.17
N ARG A 142 -9.66 -12.63 14.35
CA ARG A 142 -10.99 -12.75 14.97
C ARG A 142 -12.05 -12.44 13.94
N TYR A 143 -12.92 -13.41 13.68
CA TYR A 143 -14.04 -13.27 12.74
C TYR A 143 -15.27 -12.70 13.45
N ARG A 144 -16.19 -12.14 12.66
CA ARG A 144 -17.48 -11.63 13.18
C ARG A 144 -18.32 -12.72 13.87
N SER A 145 -18.16 -13.98 13.45
CA SER A 145 -18.80 -15.14 14.07
C SER A 145 -18.34 -15.39 15.51
N GLY A 146 -17.25 -14.74 15.95
CA GLY A 146 -16.57 -15.02 17.22
C GLY A 146 -15.50 -16.10 17.11
N GLU A 147 -15.39 -16.79 15.96
CA GLU A 147 -14.29 -17.71 15.69
C GLU A 147 -12.94 -16.98 15.71
N THR A 148 -11.93 -17.64 16.23
CA THR A 148 -10.56 -17.13 16.25
C THR A 148 -9.61 -18.10 15.57
N ARG A 149 -8.70 -17.58 14.73
CA ARG A 149 -7.65 -18.35 14.09
C ARG A 149 -6.28 -17.74 14.39
N SER A 150 -5.34 -18.59 14.78
CA SER A 150 -3.92 -18.21 14.88
C SER A 150 -3.20 -18.57 13.58
N LEU A 151 -2.44 -17.63 13.04
CA LEU A 151 -1.56 -17.80 11.88
C LEU A 151 -0.12 -17.64 12.35
N HIS A 152 0.81 -18.38 11.76
CA HIS A 152 2.24 -18.25 12.07
C HIS A 152 2.98 -17.93 10.76
N TYR A 153 3.79 -16.87 10.82
CA TYR A 153 4.57 -16.32 9.71
C TYR A 153 6.06 -16.35 10.06
#